data_AF-A0A6A5WFC3-F1
#
_entry.id   AF-A0A6A5WFC3-F1
#
_cell.length_a   1.000
_cell.length_b   1.000
_cell.length_c   1.000
_cell.angle_alpha   90.00
_cell.angle_beta   90.00
_cell.angle_gamma   90.00
#
_symmetry.space_group_name_H-M   'P 1'
#
loop_
_entity.id
_entity.type
_entity.pdbx_description
1 polymer ?
#
loop_
_entity_poly.entity_id
_entity_poly.type
_entity_poly.pdbx_seq_one_letter_code
_entity_poly.pdbx_strand_id
1 'polypeptide(L)'
;MAPPSKLAVSTSVVLRLVKEEASYHKELTQQEARIAKLEAGSEGENAEFQLKQERQALQETKNVIPEVREKIKKALVQLEDQLEASGETSTEEITKAKDMMAKAKATLEEAV
;
A
#
# COMPACT_ATOMS: atom_id res chain seq x y z
N MET A 1 2.11 -19.51 23.61
CA MET A 1 1.54 -19.60 22.25
C MET A 1 2.58 -20.24 21.34
N ALA A 2 2.16 -21.10 20.42
CA ALA A 2 3.07 -21.60 19.38
C ALA A 2 3.45 -20.46 18.41
N PRO A 3 4.65 -20.49 17.81
CA PRO A 3 5.02 -19.51 16.79
C PRO A 3 4.10 -19.63 15.56
N PRO A 4 3.84 -18.52 14.84
CA PRO A 4 3.05 -18.56 13.62
C PRO A 4 3.75 -19.39 12.52
N SER A 5 2.95 -20.01 11.66
CA SER A 5 3.46 -20.72 10.48
C SER A 5 4.16 -19.76 9.51
N LYS A 6 5.03 -20.28 8.64
CA LYS A 6 5.66 -19.47 7.59
C LYS A 6 4.62 -18.87 6.64
N LEU A 7 3.56 -19.61 6.33
CA LEU A 7 2.44 -19.13 5.51
C LEU A 7 1.73 -17.94 6.17
N ALA A 8 1.44 -18.04 7.47
CA ALA A 8 0.82 -16.96 8.23
C ALA A 8 1.71 -15.71 8.31
N VAL A 9 3.03 -15.90 8.46
CA VAL A 9 4.01 -14.81 8.44
C VAL A 9 4.03 -14.12 7.08
N SER A 10 4.18 -14.86 5.97
CA SER A 10 4.17 -14.28 4.62
C SER A 10 2.85 -13.58 4.29
N THR A 11 1.72 -14.17 4.67
CA THR A 11 0.39 -13.52 4.54
C THR A 11 0.33 -12.19 5.26
N SER A 12 0.90 -12.12 6.48
CA SER A 12 0.93 -10.89 7.28
C SER A 12 1.86 -9.82 6.69
N VAL A 13 2.93 -10.23 6.01
CA VAL A 13 3.81 -9.29 5.28
C VAL A 13 3.06 -8.64 4.13
N VAL A 14 2.38 -9.43 3.28
CA VAL A 14 1.57 -8.90 2.17
C VAL A 14 0.48 -7.95 2.69
N LEU A 15 -0.23 -8.34 3.76
CA LEU A 15 -1.25 -7.48 4.38
C LEU A 15 -0.71 -6.11 4.82
N ARG A 16 0.48 -6.08 5.42
CA ARG A 16 1.09 -4.81 5.86
C ARG A 16 1.43 -3.91 4.69
N LEU A 17 2.01 -4.47 3.63
CA LEU A 17 2.38 -3.71 2.44
C LEU A 17 1.15 -3.19 1.68
N VAL A 18 0.08 -3.97 1.58
CA VAL A 18 -1.20 -3.52 1.00
C VAL A 18 -1.79 -2.36 1.81
N LYS A 19 -1.73 -2.42 3.15
CA LYS A 19 -2.19 -1.33 4.01
C LYS A 19 -1.31 -0.08 3.90
N GLU A 20 -0.01 -0.26 3.76
CA GLU A 20 0.96 0.82 3.55
C GLU A 20 0.65 1.54 2.23
N GLU A 21 0.46 0.81 1.14
CA GLU A 21 0.08 1.36 -0.17
C GLU A 21 -1.24 2.14 -0.08
N ALA A 22 -2.28 1.55 0.52
CA ALA A 22 -3.56 2.21 0.71
C ALA A 22 -3.45 3.50 1.55
N SER A 23 -2.50 3.56 2.49
CA SER A 23 -2.25 4.77 3.27
C SER A 23 -1.65 5.90 2.42
N TYR A 24 -0.77 5.57 1.47
CA TYR A 24 -0.23 6.54 0.53
C TYR A 24 -1.30 7.05 -0.45
N HIS A 25 -2.20 6.21 -0.94
CA HIS A 25 -3.33 6.66 -1.76
C HIS A 25 -4.28 7.61 -1.01
N LYS A 26 -4.53 7.32 0.27
CA LYS A 26 -5.28 8.23 1.14
C LYS A 26 -4.55 9.56 1.32
N GLU A 27 -3.24 9.54 1.49
CA GLU A 27 -2.42 10.75 1.61
C GLU A 27 -2.45 11.58 0.31
N LEU A 28 -2.33 10.97 -0.86
CA LEU A 28 -2.48 11.63 -2.16
C LEU A 28 -3.82 12.37 -2.25
N THR A 29 -4.92 11.68 -1.95
CA THR A 29 -6.27 12.28 -1.99
C THR A 29 -6.37 13.50 -1.07
N GLN A 30 -5.75 13.44 0.12
CA GLN A 30 -5.76 14.55 1.06
C GLN A 30 -4.89 15.73 0.60
N GLN A 31 -3.72 15.45 0.03
CA GLN A 31 -2.82 16.47 -0.54
C GLN A 31 -3.49 17.16 -1.74
N GLU A 32 -4.11 16.41 -2.65
CA GLU A 32 -4.85 16.94 -3.79
C GLU A 32 -6.02 17.84 -3.35
N ALA A 33 -6.77 17.43 -2.32
CA ALA A 33 -7.83 18.26 -1.76
C ALA A 33 -7.29 19.57 -1.13
N ARG A 34 -6.14 19.54 -0.46
CA ARG A 34 -5.50 20.75 0.09
C ARG A 34 -4.99 21.66 -1.02
N ILE A 35 -4.37 21.11 -2.06
CA ILE A 35 -3.92 21.85 -3.25
C ILE A 35 -5.11 22.54 -3.92
N ALA A 36 -6.20 21.81 -4.18
CA ALA A 36 -7.40 22.39 -4.80
C ALA A 36 -7.98 23.54 -3.98
N LYS A 37 -7.97 23.44 -2.64
CA LYS A 37 -8.41 24.51 -1.75
C LYS A 37 -7.48 25.74 -1.80
N LEU A 38 -6.18 25.54 -1.89
CA LEU A 38 -5.20 26.62 -2.03
C LEU A 38 -5.35 27.33 -3.37
N GLU A 39 -5.55 26.58 -4.45
CA GLU A 39 -5.77 27.09 -5.81
C GLU A 39 -7.09 27.85 -5.96
N ALA A 40 -8.13 27.48 -5.20
CA ALA A 40 -9.43 28.16 -5.21
C ALA A 40 -9.44 29.55 -4.53
N GLY A 41 -8.28 30.08 -4.14
CA GLY A 41 -8.16 31.45 -3.61
C GLY A 41 -8.09 31.51 -2.08
N SER A 42 -7.24 30.69 -1.46
CA SER A 42 -6.94 30.85 -0.03
C SER A 42 -6.28 32.22 0.24
N GLU A 43 -6.96 33.15 0.92
CA GLU A 43 -6.52 34.53 1.21
C GLU A 43 -5.49 34.62 2.36
N GLY A 44 -4.41 33.83 2.27
CA GLY A 44 -3.30 33.89 3.22
C GLY A 44 -2.07 34.57 2.62
N GLU A 45 -1.37 35.40 3.40
CA GLU A 45 -0.10 36.05 3.02
C GLU A 45 0.98 35.05 2.54
N ASN A 46 0.81 33.76 2.85
CA ASN A 46 1.70 32.65 2.51
C ASN A 46 1.09 31.60 1.54
N ALA A 47 -0.02 31.90 0.85
CA ALA A 47 -0.75 30.92 0.05
C ALA A 47 0.10 30.28 -1.07
N GLU A 48 0.93 31.05 -1.75
CA GLU A 48 1.82 30.55 -2.81
C GLU A 48 2.90 29.61 -2.26
N PHE A 49 3.50 29.97 -1.12
CA PHE A 49 4.49 29.13 -0.45
C PHE A 49 3.87 27.81 0.03
N GLN A 50 2.66 27.86 0.61
CA GLN A 50 1.91 26.67 1.02
C GLN A 50 1.58 25.77 -0.18
N LEU A 51 1.13 26.35 -1.30
CA LEU A 51 0.83 25.61 -2.52
C LEU A 51 2.07 24.89 -3.07
N LYS A 52 3.22 25.56 -3.06
CA LYS A 52 4.48 24.94 -3.49
C LYS A 52 4.87 23.76 -2.59
N GLN A 53 4.75 23.92 -1.28
CA GLN A 53 5.05 22.83 -0.33
C GLN A 53 4.11 21.64 -0.49
N GLU A 54 2.80 21.86 -0.62
CA GLU A 54 1.84 20.77 -0.79
C GLU A 54 2.06 20.02 -2.13
N ARG A 55 2.39 20.74 -3.21
CA ARG A 55 2.77 20.11 -4.49
C ARG A 55 4.04 19.28 -4.37
N GLN A 56 5.04 19.76 -3.62
CA GLN A 56 6.26 19.00 -3.36
C GLN A 56 5.94 17.73 -2.55
N ALA A 57 5.16 17.84 -1.47
CA ALA A 57 4.74 16.70 -0.66
C ALA A 57 3.95 15.67 -1.49
N LEU A 58 3.05 16.12 -2.37
CA LEU A 58 2.34 15.26 -3.32
C LEU A 58 3.31 14.47 -4.21
N GLN A 59 4.32 15.15 -4.75
CA GLN A 59 5.31 14.49 -5.59
C GLN A 59 6.17 13.49 -4.80
N GLU A 60 6.54 13.81 -3.57
CA GLU A 60 7.28 12.91 -2.68
C GLU A 60 6.46 11.64 -2.39
N THR A 61 5.17 11.77 -2.06
CA THR A 61 4.28 10.61 -1.87
C THR A 61 4.16 9.78 -3.15
N LYS A 62 3.98 10.42 -4.32
CA LYS A 62 3.96 9.73 -5.63
C LYS A 62 5.24 8.94 -5.90
N ASN A 63 6.39 9.45 -5.48
CA ASN A 63 7.68 8.80 -5.69
C ASN A 63 7.88 7.55 -4.81
N VAL A 64 7.17 7.42 -3.69
CA VAL A 64 7.27 6.27 -2.77
C VAL A 64 6.43 5.08 -3.25
N ILE A 65 5.27 5.33 -3.84
CA ILE A 65 4.32 4.28 -4.27
C ILE A 65 4.96 3.20 -5.16
N PRO A 66 5.80 3.52 -6.16
CA PRO A 66 6.47 2.51 -6.98
C PRO A 66 7.31 1.52 -6.16
N GLU A 67 8.05 2.00 -5.16
CA GLU A 67 8.88 1.15 -4.30
C GLU A 67 8.02 0.19 -3.46
N VAL A 68 6.91 0.70 -2.92
CA VAL A 68 5.95 -0.11 -2.15
C VAL A 68 5.32 -1.19 -3.03
N ARG A 69 4.91 -0.84 -4.25
CA ARG A 69 4.36 -1.80 -5.22
C ARG A 69 5.37 -2.88 -5.60
N GLU A 70 6.65 -2.54 -5.78
CA GLU A 70 7.71 -3.53 -5.99
C GLU A 70 7.90 -4.45 -4.77
N LYS A 71 7.79 -3.93 -3.55
CA LYS A 71 7.79 -4.75 -2.33
C LYS A 71 6.59 -5.70 -2.27
N ILE A 72 5.40 -5.23 -2.66
CA ILE A 72 4.18 -6.08 -2.75
C ILE A 72 4.40 -7.22 -3.74
N LYS A 73 4.91 -6.94 -4.94
CA LYS A 73 5.21 -7.98 -5.96
C LYS A 73 6.16 -9.05 -5.43
N LYS A 74 7.25 -8.64 -4.77
CA LYS A 74 8.21 -9.58 -4.16
C LYS A 74 7.56 -10.41 -3.05
N ALA A 75 6.75 -9.79 -2.20
CA ALA A 75 6.05 -10.48 -1.13
C ALA A 75 4.98 -11.45 -1.66
N LEU A 76 4.34 -11.14 -2.79
CA LEU A 76 3.42 -12.04 -3.48
C LEU A 76 4.12 -13.32 -3.95
N VAL A 77 5.28 -13.20 -4.60
CA VAL A 77 6.08 -14.37 -5.01
C VAL A 77 6.45 -15.22 -3.79
N GLN A 78 6.91 -14.60 -2.71
CA GLN A 78 7.23 -15.33 -1.47
C GLN A 78 6.01 -16.02 -0.85
N LEU A 79 4.82 -15.42 -0.93
CA LEU A 79 3.58 -16.01 -0.44
C LEU A 79 3.14 -17.19 -1.32
N GLU A 80 3.29 -17.07 -2.64
CA GLU A 80 3.08 -18.15 -3.62
C GLU A 80 4.01 -19.34 -3.32
N ASP A 81 5.31 -19.09 -3.15
CA ASP A 81 6.28 -20.13 -2.79
C ASP A 81 5.92 -20.83 -1.46
N GLN A 82 5.47 -20.09 -0.45
CA GLN A 82 5.04 -20.68 0.82
C GLN A 82 3.75 -21.49 0.67
N LEU A 83 2.84 -21.12 -0.23
CA LEU A 83 1.63 -21.88 -0.52
C LEU A 83 1.95 -23.20 -1.21
N GLU A 84 2.88 -23.21 -2.16
CA GLU A 84 3.30 -24.45 -2.83
C GLU A 84 4.05 -25.39 -1.88
N ALA A 85 4.86 -24.83 -0.98
CA ALA A 85 5.55 -25.59 0.06
C ALA A 85 4.64 -25.99 1.24
N SER A 86 3.42 -25.43 1.32
CA SER A 86 2.50 -25.70 2.42
C SER A 86 1.82 -27.06 2.23
N GLY A 87 2.38 -28.09 2.87
CA GLY A 87 1.81 -29.45 2.95
C GLY A 87 0.55 -29.50 3.83
N GLU A 88 0.62 -30.13 5.02
CA GLU A 88 -0.47 -30.19 6.01
C GLU A 88 -0.72 -28.84 6.72
N THR A 89 -0.90 -27.76 5.96
CA THR A 89 -1.26 -26.46 6.52
C THR A 89 -2.77 -26.33 6.65
N SER A 90 -3.24 -25.64 7.69
CA SER A 90 -4.67 -25.46 7.94
C SER A 90 -5.36 -24.84 6.72
N THR A 91 -6.53 -25.38 6.37
CA THR A 91 -7.40 -24.86 5.30
C THR A 91 -7.74 -23.38 5.49
N GLU A 92 -7.80 -22.92 6.75
CA GLU A 92 -8.03 -21.51 7.08
C GLU A 92 -6.85 -20.61 6.69
N GLU A 93 -5.60 -21.04 6.96
CA GLU A 93 -4.41 -20.27 6.60
C GLU A 93 -4.24 -20.20 5.07
N ILE A 94 -4.49 -21.31 4.38
CA ILE A 94 -4.49 -21.36 2.90
C ILE A 94 -5.53 -20.39 2.32
N THR A 95 -6.74 -20.38 2.89
CA THR A 95 -7.81 -19.47 2.43
C THR A 95 -7.41 -18.01 2.64
N LYS A 96 -6.91 -17.65 3.83
CA LYS A 96 -6.44 -16.29 4.12
C LYS A 96 -5.30 -15.85 3.21
N ALA A 97 -4.36 -16.75 2.91
CA ALA A 97 -3.26 -16.47 1.99
C ALA A 97 -3.78 -16.17 0.57
N LYS A 98 -4.69 -16.99 0.04
CA LYS A 98 -5.30 -16.78 -1.28
C LYS A 98 -6.09 -15.47 -1.36
N ASP A 99 -6.88 -15.16 -0.34
CA ASP A 99 -7.62 -13.89 -0.24
C ASP A 99 -6.65 -12.70 -0.21
N MET A 100 -5.54 -12.84 0.51
CA MET A 100 -4.52 -11.79 0.57
C MET A 100 -3.82 -11.58 -0.76
N MET A 101 -3.53 -12.65 -1.50
CA MET A 101 -2.98 -12.56 -2.84
C MET A 101 -3.93 -11.85 -3.80
N ALA A 102 -5.23 -12.18 -3.76
CA ALA A 102 -6.24 -11.52 -4.58
C ALA A 102 -6.30 -10.02 -4.28
N LYS A 103 -6.31 -9.63 -3.00
CA LYS A 103 -6.28 -8.21 -2.58
C LYS A 103 -5.03 -7.49 -3.07
N ALA A 104 -3.86 -8.09 -2.89
CA ALA A 104 -2.60 -7.48 -3.31
C ALA A 104 -2.51 -7.34 -4.84
N LYS A 105 -3.02 -8.31 -5.62
CA LYS A 105 -3.11 -8.21 -7.08
C LYS A 105 -4.05 -7.07 -7.50
N ALA A 106 -5.21 -6.94 -6.86
CA ALA A 106 -6.12 -5.83 -7.11
C ALA A 106 -5.46 -4.47 -6.81
N THR A 107 -4.76 -4.33 -5.68
CA THR A 107 -4.00 -3.11 -5.34
C THR A 107 -2.95 -2.75 -6.41
N LEU A 108 -2.30 -3.74 -7.02
CA LEU A 108 -1.31 -3.49 -8.09
C LEU A 108 -1.95 -3.07 -9.42
N GLU A 109 -3.21 -3.45 -9.66
CA GLU A 109 -3.98 -3.11 -10.86
C GLU A 109 -4.65 -1.73 -10.76
N GLU A 110 -4.86 -1.21 -9.54
CA GLU A 110 -5.37 0.14 -9.34
C GLU A 110 -4.42 1.18 -9.96
N ALA A 111 -4.96 2.00 -10.87
CA ALA A 111 -4.21 3.06 -11.53
C ALA A 111 -3.80 4.14 -10.50
N VAL A 112 -2.55 4.58 -10.59
CA VAL A 112 -2.04 5.79 -9.89
C VAL A 112 -2.35 7.02 -10.73
#